data_AF-A0AAV9N7C8-F1
#
_entry.id   AF-A0AAV9N7C8-F1
#
_cell.length_a   1.000
_cell.length_b   1.000
_cell.length_c   1.000
_cell.angle_alpha   90.00
_cell.angle_beta   90.00
_cell.angle_gamma   90.00
#
_symmetry.space_group_name_H-M   'P 1'
#
loop_
_entity.id
_entity.type
_entity.pdbx_description
1 polymer ?
#
loop_
_entity_poly.entity_id
_entity_poly.type
_entity_poly.pdbx_seq_one_letter_code
_entity_poly.pdbx_strand_id
1 'polypeptide(L)'
;MGDVSQGQLIKNLHIERYWRSFDENERKQCIKAGAADGVVLKHSLDRSLGNVYKIIPEINLRDLTTRESNSFLALFAHRATNTLLDQYSTGLNGRPGDHDFIKHMMDTRTLGLPNPDRNGLTLFYDEDRYGESMTIMRNASEVFAGLSSAIQANLCVPQERGELILQRQLYMLQSLNIIIEDILYIGSRTRDRKKLPQKSGKSTVSALSKLSIQEPAKPPSLPEIINNAADQRARLQEYLTLLSTEPVVLTHDVNICFFSRPELLPDERGRILPVHTDKYISGAVLEVVYNSVKAVAIWDYIGRLLALLESQPSTNKICRAVILQELSSVCHLEYGRVQALFRRNVQTASSIK
;
A
#
# COMPACT_ATOMS: atom_id res chain seq x y z
N MET A 1 20.89 -9.27 -5.05
CA MET A 1 19.83 -9.68 -4.09
C MET A 1 20.05 -9.02 -2.71
N GLY A 2 20.34 -7.72 -2.66
CA GLY A 2 20.87 -7.06 -1.44
C GLY A 2 20.19 -5.74 -1.03
N ASP A 3 19.09 -5.35 -1.66
CA ASP A 3 18.50 -4.00 -1.49
C ASP A 3 17.08 -4.03 -0.89
N VAL A 4 16.40 -5.18 -0.95
CA VAL A 4 15.04 -5.35 -0.37
C VAL A 4 15.08 -5.40 1.16
N SER A 5 16.16 -5.93 1.74
CA SER A 5 16.33 -6.07 3.19
C SER A 5 16.45 -4.72 3.90
N GLN A 6 17.17 -3.74 3.34
CA GLN A 6 17.32 -2.41 3.93
C GLN A 6 16.00 -1.62 3.94
N GLY A 7 15.22 -1.68 2.85
CA GLY A 7 13.91 -1.02 2.78
C GLY A 7 12.87 -1.60 3.75
N GLN A 8 12.85 -2.93 3.91
CA GLN A 8 11.99 -3.62 4.89
C GLN A 8 12.37 -3.24 6.33
N LEU A 9 13.68 -3.20 6.63
CA LEU A 9 14.23 -2.80 7.93
C LEU A 9 13.86 -1.35 8.31
N ILE A 10 13.93 -0.41 7.36
CA ILE A 10 13.60 1.01 7.61
C ILE A 10 12.10 1.23 7.85
N LYS A 11 11.22 0.52 7.11
CA LYS A 11 9.77 0.59 7.36
C LYS A 11 9.39 0.01 8.71
N ASN A 12 10.04 -1.08 9.13
CA ASN A 12 9.84 -1.67 10.44
C ASN A 12 10.18 -0.69 11.57
N LEU A 13 11.20 0.15 11.42
CA LEU A 13 11.61 1.14 12.42
C LEU A 13 10.55 2.22 12.70
N HIS A 14 9.79 2.68 11.68
CA HIS A 14 8.74 3.68 11.90
C HIS A 14 7.48 3.10 12.53
N ILE A 15 7.06 1.91 12.09
CA ILE A 15 5.93 1.19 12.70
C ILE A 15 6.25 0.86 14.16
N GLU A 16 7.44 0.33 14.42
CA GLU A 16 7.90 0.05 15.77
C GLU A 16 7.91 1.31 16.64
N ARG A 17 8.46 2.42 16.13
CA ARG A 17 8.51 3.68 16.88
C ARG A 17 7.11 4.18 17.25
N TYR A 18 6.18 4.23 16.30
CA TYR A 18 4.81 4.67 16.57
C TYR A 18 4.11 3.73 17.54
N TRP A 19 4.16 2.42 17.30
CA TRP A 19 3.53 1.43 18.17
C TRP A 19 4.04 1.48 19.62
N ARG A 20 5.35 1.70 19.79
CA ARG A 20 5.97 1.85 21.12
C ARG A 20 5.60 3.17 21.81
N SER A 21 5.32 4.23 21.06
CA SER A 21 4.85 5.50 21.63
C SER A 21 3.38 5.48 22.06
N PHE A 22 2.57 4.60 21.47
CA PHE A 22 1.14 4.57 21.74
C PHE A 22 0.79 4.06 23.13
N ASP A 23 -0.22 4.69 23.73
CA ASP A 23 -0.90 4.15 24.90
C ASP A 23 -1.84 2.98 24.52
N GLU A 24 -2.43 2.34 25.53
CA GLU A 24 -3.31 1.21 25.32
C GLU A 24 -4.58 1.57 24.51
N ASN A 25 -5.08 2.80 24.67
CA ASN A 25 -6.28 3.26 23.96
C ASN A 25 -5.99 3.52 22.48
N GLU A 26 -4.86 4.14 22.16
CA GLU A 26 -4.37 4.32 20.79
C GLU A 26 -4.13 2.97 20.10
N ARG A 27 -3.53 1.99 20.80
CA ARG A 27 -3.38 0.61 20.28
C ARG A 27 -4.73 -0.06 20.05
N LYS A 28 -5.70 0.10 20.97
CA LYS A 28 -7.07 -0.41 20.79
C LYS A 28 -7.75 0.20 19.58
N GLN A 29 -7.53 1.51 19.35
CA GLN A 29 -8.07 2.19 18.19
C GLN A 29 -7.48 1.62 16.90
N CYS A 30 -6.16 1.40 16.84
CA CYS A 30 -5.51 0.79 15.66
C CYS A 30 -6.08 -0.59 15.32
N ILE A 31 -6.40 -1.40 16.32
CA ILE A 31 -6.90 -2.76 16.07
C ILE A 31 -8.37 -2.77 15.65
N LYS A 32 -9.16 -1.80 16.11
CA LYS A 32 -10.60 -1.74 15.83
C LYS A 32 -10.95 -1.02 14.53
N ALA A 33 -10.11 -0.09 14.07
CA ALA A 33 -10.49 0.84 13.02
C ALA A 33 -10.78 0.17 11.66
N GLY A 34 -10.10 -0.92 11.31
CA GLY A 34 -10.44 -1.70 10.11
C GLY A 34 -11.30 -2.95 10.33
N ALA A 35 -11.86 -3.17 11.51
CA ALA A 35 -12.81 -4.25 11.75
C ALA A 35 -14.25 -3.78 11.49
N ALA A 36 -15.08 -4.63 10.87
CA ALA A 36 -16.51 -4.36 10.72
C ALA A 36 -17.15 -4.09 12.10
N ASP A 37 -17.81 -2.94 12.24
CA ASP A 37 -18.38 -2.44 13.50
C ASP A 37 -17.39 -2.35 14.67
N GLY A 38 -16.08 -2.35 14.39
CA GLY A 38 -15.03 -2.37 15.41
C GLY A 38 -14.97 -3.65 16.24
N VAL A 39 -15.57 -4.74 15.75
CA VAL A 39 -15.65 -6.01 16.49
C VAL A 39 -14.43 -6.87 16.19
N VAL A 40 -13.69 -7.20 17.24
CA VAL A 40 -12.46 -8.00 17.19
C VAL A 40 -12.44 -8.97 18.37
N LEU A 41 -11.63 -10.03 18.30
CA LEU A 41 -11.47 -10.96 19.40
C LEU A 41 -11.00 -10.23 20.66
N LYS A 42 -11.68 -10.43 21.79
CA LYS A 42 -11.27 -9.85 23.09
C LYS A 42 -10.00 -10.52 23.61
N HIS A 43 -9.86 -11.82 23.38
CA HIS A 43 -8.71 -12.65 23.72
C HIS A 43 -8.65 -13.87 22.78
N SER A 44 -7.55 -14.62 22.79
CA SER A 44 -7.30 -15.77 21.91
C SER A 44 -8.36 -16.89 21.94
N LEU A 45 -9.14 -17.01 23.00
CA LEU A 45 -10.21 -18.02 23.15
C LEU A 45 -11.64 -17.47 22.93
N ASP A 46 -11.79 -16.24 22.44
CA ASP A 46 -13.08 -15.57 22.31
C ASP A 46 -13.92 -16.19 21.18
N ARG A 47 -15.10 -16.71 21.51
CA ARG A 47 -15.99 -17.40 20.55
C ARG A 47 -17.01 -16.48 19.88
N SER A 48 -17.05 -15.19 20.23
CA SER A 48 -18.05 -14.25 19.73
C SER A 48 -18.02 -14.04 18.21
N LEU A 49 -16.88 -14.28 17.57
CA LEU A 49 -16.69 -14.18 16.12
C LEU A 49 -16.63 -15.56 15.42
N GLY A 50 -17.34 -16.55 15.96
CA GLY A 50 -17.43 -17.88 15.35
C GLY A 50 -16.07 -18.57 15.23
N ASN A 51 -15.63 -18.90 14.02
CA ASN A 51 -14.38 -19.63 13.79
C ASN A 51 -13.12 -18.75 13.77
N VAL A 52 -13.23 -17.40 13.88
CA VAL A 52 -12.06 -16.51 13.79
C VAL A 52 -10.97 -16.86 14.81
N TYR A 53 -11.34 -17.20 16.06
CA TYR A 53 -10.37 -17.61 17.08
C TYR A 53 -9.69 -18.97 16.79
N LYS A 54 -10.27 -19.79 15.91
CA LYS A 54 -9.65 -21.03 15.44
C LYS A 54 -8.70 -20.80 14.26
N ILE A 55 -8.76 -19.62 13.63
CA ILE A 55 -8.00 -19.29 12.42
C ILE A 55 -6.87 -18.31 12.72
N ILE A 56 -7.12 -17.23 13.46
CA ILE A 56 -6.14 -16.18 13.80
C ILE A 56 -6.31 -15.68 15.24
N PRO A 57 -6.20 -16.55 16.27
CA PRO A 57 -6.37 -16.14 17.67
C PRO A 57 -5.36 -15.08 18.13
N GLU A 58 -4.22 -14.93 17.46
CA GLU A 58 -3.19 -13.94 17.77
C GLU A 58 -3.67 -12.50 17.53
N ILE A 59 -4.66 -12.32 16.65
CA ILE A 59 -5.27 -11.02 16.37
C ILE A 59 -6.38 -10.78 17.40
N ASN A 60 -5.99 -10.42 18.62
CA ASN A 60 -6.92 -10.12 19.71
C ASN A 60 -6.51 -8.88 20.51
N LEU A 61 -7.49 -8.20 21.11
CA LEU A 61 -7.27 -6.95 21.83
C LEU A 61 -6.34 -7.12 23.02
N ARG A 62 -6.56 -8.13 23.87
CA ARG A 62 -5.79 -8.30 25.11
C ARG A 62 -4.30 -8.43 24.84
N ASP A 63 -3.93 -9.34 23.95
CA ASP A 63 -2.54 -9.71 23.74
C ASP A 63 -1.78 -8.63 22.96
N LEU A 64 -2.46 -7.93 22.04
CA LEU A 64 -1.82 -6.90 21.22
C LEU A 64 -1.75 -5.53 21.91
N THR A 65 -2.75 -5.14 22.71
CA THR A 65 -2.83 -3.76 23.24
C THR A 65 -2.08 -3.54 24.55
N THR A 66 -1.78 -4.61 25.30
CA THR A 66 -1.07 -4.52 26.57
C THR A 66 0.28 -3.82 26.37
N ARG A 67 0.57 -2.78 27.16
CA ARG A 67 1.73 -1.89 26.94
C ARG A 67 3.08 -2.62 26.95
N GLU A 68 3.23 -3.60 27.85
CA GLU A 68 4.42 -4.43 28.01
C GLU A 68 4.55 -5.52 26.94
N SER A 69 3.48 -5.77 26.20
CA SER A 69 3.45 -6.79 25.15
C SER A 69 4.17 -6.31 23.89
N ASN A 70 5.17 -7.07 23.47
CA ASN A 70 5.78 -6.96 22.15
C ASN A 70 5.08 -7.87 21.12
N SER A 71 3.91 -8.44 21.45
CA SER A 71 3.29 -9.50 20.64
C SER A 71 2.95 -9.05 19.22
N PHE A 72 2.42 -7.83 19.05
CA PHE A 72 2.17 -7.27 17.72
C PHE A 72 3.45 -7.16 16.89
N LEU A 73 4.50 -6.53 17.44
CA LEU A 73 5.75 -6.31 16.72
C LEU A 73 6.47 -7.61 16.39
N ALA A 74 6.44 -8.58 17.31
CA ALA A 74 7.01 -9.90 17.09
C ALA A 74 6.26 -10.65 15.97
N LEU A 75 4.93 -10.66 16.02
CA LEU A 75 4.09 -11.26 14.98
C LEU A 75 4.31 -10.59 13.63
N PHE A 76 4.31 -9.25 13.59
CA PHE A 76 4.54 -8.47 12.38
C PHE A 76 5.92 -8.75 11.79
N ALA A 77 6.99 -8.71 12.61
CA ALA A 77 8.34 -9.01 12.17
C ALA A 77 8.46 -10.42 11.60
N HIS A 78 7.89 -11.43 12.27
CA HIS A 78 7.88 -12.82 11.78
C HIS A 78 7.22 -12.92 10.41
N ARG A 79 6.01 -12.36 10.26
CA ARG A 79 5.24 -12.42 9.00
C ARG A 79 5.86 -11.60 7.87
N ALA A 80 6.56 -10.51 8.19
CA ALA A 80 7.16 -9.62 7.21
C ALA A 80 8.53 -10.08 6.69
N THR A 81 9.20 -11.02 7.38
CA THR A 81 10.59 -11.43 7.09
C THR A 81 10.75 -12.90 6.70
N ASN A 82 9.76 -13.75 6.93
CA ASN A 82 9.80 -15.17 6.56
C ASN A 82 8.96 -15.43 5.31
N THR A 83 9.38 -16.40 4.48
CA THR A 83 8.60 -16.84 3.31
C THR A 83 7.28 -17.50 3.73
N LEU A 84 6.33 -17.66 2.80
CA LEU A 84 5.09 -18.40 3.11
C LEU A 84 5.40 -19.86 3.48
N LEU A 85 6.42 -20.46 2.86
CA LEU A 85 6.88 -21.81 3.15
C LEU A 85 7.49 -21.93 4.57
N ASP A 86 8.26 -20.93 4.99
CA ASP A 86 8.78 -20.86 6.35
C ASP A 86 7.65 -20.69 7.36
N GLN A 87 6.68 -19.83 7.07
CA GLN A 87 5.50 -19.59 7.93
C GLN A 87 4.59 -20.81 8.03
N TYR A 88 4.47 -21.58 6.94
CA TYR A 88 3.78 -22.86 6.90
C TYR A 88 4.39 -23.86 7.90
N SER A 89 5.72 -23.95 7.91
CA SER A 89 6.47 -24.94 8.69
C SER A 89 6.74 -24.49 10.14
N THR A 90 7.04 -23.21 10.34
CA THR A 90 7.55 -22.66 11.61
C THR A 90 6.82 -21.39 12.01
N GLY A 91 6.31 -21.38 13.24
CA GLY A 91 5.67 -20.23 13.85
C GLY A 91 6.63 -19.34 14.63
N LEU A 92 6.11 -18.21 15.10
CA LEU A 92 6.86 -17.24 15.91
C LEU A 92 7.48 -17.91 17.15
N ASN A 93 8.78 -17.67 17.39
CA ASN A 93 9.53 -18.19 18.55
C ASN A 93 9.48 -19.72 18.69
N GLY A 94 9.57 -20.46 17.59
CA GLY A 94 9.57 -21.93 17.60
C GLY A 94 8.20 -22.54 17.91
N ARG A 95 7.12 -21.74 17.87
CA ARG A 95 5.74 -22.23 17.92
C ARG A 95 5.39 -23.00 16.64
N PRO A 96 4.30 -23.78 16.64
CA PRO A 96 3.80 -24.44 15.44
C PRO A 96 3.59 -23.45 14.28
N GLY A 97 4.01 -23.84 13.08
CA GLY A 97 3.69 -23.13 11.84
C GLY A 97 2.21 -23.19 11.49
N ASP A 98 1.82 -22.54 10.39
CA ASP A 98 0.41 -22.47 9.99
C ASP A 98 -0.19 -23.86 9.72
N HIS A 99 0.60 -24.79 9.19
CA HIS A 99 0.16 -26.18 8.99
C HIS A 99 -0.26 -26.84 10.31
N ASP A 100 0.69 -26.91 11.25
CA ASP A 100 0.49 -27.63 12.51
C ASP A 100 -0.56 -26.94 13.38
N PHE A 101 -0.62 -25.61 13.33
CA PHE A 101 -1.65 -24.85 14.01
C PHE A 101 -3.05 -25.20 13.49
N ILE A 102 -3.27 -25.19 12.17
CA ILE A 102 -4.57 -25.51 11.59
C ILE A 102 -4.95 -26.96 11.84
N LYS A 103 -4.00 -27.89 11.66
CA LYS A 103 -4.20 -29.30 11.98
C LYS A 103 -4.67 -29.47 13.42
N HIS A 104 -4.01 -28.82 14.38
CA HIS A 104 -4.40 -28.85 15.78
C HIS A 104 -5.82 -28.30 16.01
N MET A 105 -6.21 -27.23 15.32
CA MET A 105 -7.56 -26.66 15.43
C MET A 105 -8.65 -27.53 14.81
N MET A 106 -8.33 -28.25 13.72
CA MET A 106 -9.22 -29.27 13.15
C MET A 106 -9.42 -30.41 14.15
N ASP A 107 -8.33 -30.95 14.69
CA ASP A 107 -8.33 -32.12 15.57
C ASP A 107 -9.01 -31.83 16.93
N THR A 108 -8.77 -30.65 17.50
CA THR A 108 -9.21 -30.34 18.89
C THR A 108 -10.45 -29.45 18.98
N ARG A 109 -10.77 -28.69 17.92
CA ARG A 109 -11.84 -27.68 17.94
C ARG A 109 -12.81 -27.78 16.77
N THR A 110 -12.82 -28.93 16.08
CA THR A 110 -13.74 -29.23 14.99
C THR A 110 -13.81 -28.09 13.97
N LEU A 111 -12.66 -27.51 13.65
CA LEU A 111 -12.54 -26.61 12.51
C LEU A 111 -12.63 -27.46 11.23
N GLY A 112 -13.48 -27.05 10.31
CA GLY A 112 -13.69 -27.74 9.04
C GLY A 112 -14.49 -26.88 8.08
N LEU A 113 -14.47 -27.28 6.81
CA LEU A 113 -15.25 -26.66 5.76
C LEU A 113 -16.61 -27.36 5.60
N PRO A 114 -17.67 -26.65 5.18
CA PRO A 114 -19.00 -27.27 5.04
C PRO A 114 -19.05 -28.41 4.00
N ASN A 115 -18.30 -28.31 2.90
CA ASN A 115 -18.32 -29.26 1.78
C ASN A 115 -16.90 -29.45 1.20
N PRO A 116 -16.00 -30.18 1.89
CA PRO A 116 -14.64 -30.37 1.41
C PRO A 116 -14.57 -31.34 0.23
N ASP A 117 -13.73 -31.05 -0.75
CA ASP A 117 -13.37 -32.01 -1.80
C ASP A 117 -12.48 -33.11 -1.22
N ARG A 118 -13.03 -34.32 -1.08
CA ARG A 118 -12.32 -35.48 -0.53
C ARG A 118 -11.24 -36.02 -1.46
N ASN A 119 -11.30 -35.68 -2.75
CA ASN A 119 -10.31 -36.08 -3.75
C ASN A 119 -9.31 -34.95 -4.05
N GLY A 120 -9.40 -33.84 -3.30
CA GLY A 120 -8.56 -32.67 -3.44
C GLY A 120 -7.24 -32.77 -2.67
N LEU A 121 -6.16 -32.28 -3.28
CA LEU A 121 -4.86 -32.07 -2.65
C LEU A 121 -4.39 -30.64 -2.89
N THR A 122 -3.73 -30.06 -1.89
CA THR A 122 -3.05 -28.76 -2.00
C THR A 122 -1.55 -28.93 -1.77
N LEU A 123 -0.74 -28.26 -2.59
CA LEU A 123 0.73 -28.36 -2.59
C LEU A 123 1.38 -27.24 -1.77
N PHE A 124 2.43 -27.58 -1.01
CA PHE A 124 3.17 -26.64 -0.14
C PHE A 124 4.69 -26.89 -0.18
N TYR A 125 5.24 -27.41 -1.28
CA TYR A 125 6.65 -27.85 -1.34
C TYR A 125 7.62 -26.88 -2.03
N ASP A 126 7.12 -25.93 -2.82
CA ASP A 126 7.91 -24.88 -3.46
C ASP A 126 7.13 -23.56 -3.46
N GLU A 127 7.80 -22.45 -3.77
CA GLU A 127 7.18 -21.13 -3.83
C GLU A 127 6.33 -20.91 -5.09
N ASP A 128 6.66 -21.57 -6.20
CA ASP A 128 6.00 -21.36 -7.50
C ASP A 128 4.58 -21.94 -7.54
N ARG A 129 4.37 -23.06 -6.85
CA ARG A 129 3.11 -23.82 -6.79
C ARG A 129 2.51 -23.82 -5.38
N TYR A 130 2.99 -22.92 -4.53
CA TYR A 130 2.53 -22.78 -3.16
C TYR A 130 1.02 -22.53 -3.10
N GLY A 131 0.29 -23.42 -2.44
CA GLY A 131 -1.16 -23.31 -2.28
C GLY A 131 -1.97 -23.73 -3.52
N GLU A 132 -1.34 -24.28 -4.55
CA GLU A 132 -2.06 -24.80 -5.71
C GLU A 132 -2.85 -26.06 -5.33
N SER A 133 -4.16 -26.04 -5.59
CA SER A 133 -5.06 -27.16 -5.34
C SER A 133 -5.37 -27.92 -6.64
N MET A 134 -5.44 -29.25 -6.54
CA MET A 134 -5.83 -30.14 -7.63
C MET A 134 -6.84 -31.18 -7.15
N THR A 135 -7.83 -31.48 -7.99
CA THR A 135 -8.80 -32.55 -7.75
C THR A 135 -8.41 -33.79 -8.55
N ILE A 136 -8.29 -34.92 -7.87
CA ILE A 136 -8.00 -36.20 -8.51
C ILE A 136 -9.29 -36.80 -9.09
N MET A 137 -9.38 -36.84 -10.42
CA MET A 137 -10.61 -37.24 -11.12
C MET A 137 -10.82 -38.75 -11.21
N ARG A 138 -9.75 -39.56 -11.17
CA ARG A 138 -9.81 -41.03 -11.32
C ARG A 138 -8.77 -41.69 -10.43
N ASN A 139 -9.06 -42.92 -9.98
CA ASN A 139 -8.17 -43.75 -9.16
C ASN A 139 -7.62 -43.03 -7.93
N ALA A 140 -8.43 -42.19 -7.27
CA ALA A 140 -8.00 -41.35 -6.16
C ALA A 140 -7.23 -42.13 -5.09
N SER A 141 -7.74 -43.29 -4.66
CA SER A 141 -7.09 -44.13 -3.66
C SER A 141 -5.67 -44.58 -4.05
N GLU A 142 -5.44 -44.93 -5.32
CA GLU A 142 -4.11 -45.33 -5.82
C GLU A 142 -3.17 -44.13 -5.87
N VAL A 143 -3.66 -42.96 -6.31
CA VAL A 143 -2.89 -41.72 -6.35
C VAL A 143 -2.50 -41.29 -4.93
N PHE A 144 -3.42 -41.33 -3.97
CA PHE A 144 -3.13 -41.03 -2.56
C PHE A 144 -2.11 -42.01 -1.97
N ALA A 145 -2.21 -43.31 -2.29
CA ALA A 145 -1.23 -44.30 -1.86
C ALA A 145 0.16 -44.01 -2.44
N GLY A 146 0.24 -43.67 -3.73
CA GLY A 146 1.48 -43.27 -4.39
C GLY A 146 2.10 -41.98 -3.84
N LEU A 147 1.27 -41.05 -3.36
CA LEU A 147 1.70 -39.79 -2.74
C LEU A 147 1.89 -39.87 -1.22
N SER A 148 1.73 -41.04 -0.61
CA SER A 148 1.77 -41.22 0.85
C SER A 148 3.03 -40.64 1.51
N SER A 149 4.20 -40.80 0.89
CA SER A 149 5.46 -40.23 1.40
C SER A 149 5.46 -38.71 1.39
N ALA A 150 4.92 -38.08 0.34
CA ALA A 150 4.81 -36.62 0.24
C ALA A 150 3.80 -36.06 1.26
N ILE A 151 2.68 -36.77 1.47
CA ILE A 151 1.68 -36.42 2.48
C ILE A 151 2.26 -36.54 3.90
N GLN A 152 3.00 -37.61 4.18
CA GLN A 152 3.68 -37.79 5.47
C GLN A 152 4.75 -36.74 5.73
N ALA A 153 5.44 -36.29 4.68
CA ALA A 153 6.39 -35.20 4.74
C ALA A 153 5.73 -33.80 4.77
N ASN A 154 4.39 -33.71 4.77
CA ASN A 154 3.61 -32.46 4.70
C ASN A 154 3.93 -31.58 3.48
N LEU A 155 4.43 -32.17 2.39
CA LEU A 155 4.69 -31.48 1.11
C LEU A 155 3.40 -31.22 0.33
N CYS A 156 2.38 -32.05 0.59
CA CYS A 156 1.01 -31.85 0.16
C CYS A 156 0.05 -32.31 1.26
N VAL A 157 -1.15 -31.73 1.27
CA VAL A 157 -2.17 -32.00 2.28
C VAL A 157 -3.55 -32.13 1.63
N PRO A 158 -4.53 -32.79 2.29
CA PRO A 158 -5.91 -32.75 1.82
C PRO A 158 -6.38 -31.31 1.61
N GLN A 159 -7.13 -31.07 0.55
CA GLN A 159 -7.50 -29.72 0.12
C GLN A 159 -8.21 -28.91 1.21
N GLU A 160 -9.09 -29.54 2.01
CA GLU A 160 -9.73 -28.87 3.14
C GLU A 160 -8.72 -28.23 4.10
N ARG A 161 -7.67 -28.97 4.46
CA ARG A 161 -6.61 -28.44 5.33
C ARG A 161 -5.84 -27.34 4.61
N GLY A 162 -5.53 -27.55 3.33
CA GLY A 162 -4.83 -26.55 2.50
C GLY A 162 -5.57 -25.22 2.45
N GLU A 163 -6.87 -25.24 2.17
CA GLU A 163 -7.72 -24.03 2.15
C GLU A 163 -7.74 -23.31 3.51
N LEU A 164 -7.85 -24.05 4.62
CA LEU A 164 -7.82 -23.45 5.96
C LEU A 164 -6.45 -22.83 6.32
N ILE A 165 -5.35 -23.43 5.85
CA ILE A 165 -3.99 -22.86 5.98
C ILE A 165 -3.88 -21.56 5.20
N LEU A 166 -4.29 -21.56 3.94
CA LEU A 166 -4.29 -20.37 3.09
C LEU A 166 -5.19 -19.27 3.67
N GLN A 167 -6.36 -19.63 4.21
CA GLN A 167 -7.27 -18.72 4.88
C GLN A 167 -6.63 -18.06 6.10
N ARG A 168 -5.89 -18.83 6.93
CA ARG A 168 -5.13 -18.26 8.05
C ARG A 168 -4.06 -17.28 7.58
N GLN A 169 -3.28 -17.65 6.57
CA GLN A 169 -2.22 -16.80 6.03
C GLN A 169 -2.78 -15.50 5.45
N LEU A 170 -3.85 -15.60 4.67
CA LEU A 170 -4.54 -14.47 4.07
C LEU A 170 -5.12 -13.53 5.14
N TYR A 171 -5.89 -14.06 6.09
CA TYR A 171 -6.55 -13.23 7.11
C TYR A 171 -5.54 -12.60 8.07
N MET A 172 -4.44 -13.30 8.37
CA MET A 172 -3.34 -12.73 9.14
C MET A 172 -2.70 -11.55 8.40
N LEU A 173 -2.39 -11.71 7.11
CA LEU A 173 -1.80 -10.66 6.28
C LEU A 173 -2.74 -9.44 6.18
N GLN A 174 -4.03 -9.67 5.89
CA GLN A 174 -5.03 -8.60 5.82
C GLN A 174 -5.14 -7.85 7.14
N SER A 175 -5.23 -8.56 8.26
CA SER A 175 -5.33 -7.95 9.59
C SER A 175 -4.09 -7.11 9.91
N LEU A 176 -2.90 -7.62 9.61
CA LEU A 176 -1.65 -6.89 9.86
C LEU A 176 -1.55 -5.63 8.98
N ASN A 177 -1.91 -5.71 7.71
CA ASN A 177 -1.90 -4.55 6.81
C ASN A 177 -2.83 -3.44 7.30
N ILE A 178 -4.05 -3.80 7.72
CA ILE A 178 -5.01 -2.87 8.32
C ILE A 178 -4.40 -2.19 9.54
N ILE A 179 -3.88 -2.97 10.49
CA ILE A 179 -3.29 -2.44 11.73
C ILE A 179 -2.12 -1.49 11.41
N ILE A 180 -1.27 -1.83 10.44
CA ILE A 180 -0.15 -0.99 10.00
C ILE A 180 -0.65 0.34 9.45
N GLU A 181 -1.68 0.31 8.60
CA GLU A 181 -2.27 1.52 8.01
C GLU A 181 -2.83 2.44 9.10
N ASP A 182 -3.52 1.88 10.09
CA ASP A 182 -4.04 2.61 11.24
C ASP A 182 -2.92 3.15 12.16
N ILE A 183 -1.84 2.40 12.36
CA ILE A 183 -0.66 2.87 13.10
C ILE A 183 -0.04 4.08 12.41
N LEU A 184 0.13 4.02 11.10
CA LEU A 184 0.68 5.14 10.33
C LEU A 184 -0.24 6.36 10.39
N TYR A 185 -1.54 6.15 10.27
CA TYR A 185 -2.53 7.22 10.36
C TYR A 185 -2.53 7.89 11.74
N ILE A 186 -2.66 7.12 12.82
CA ILE A 186 -2.67 7.65 14.19
C ILE A 186 -1.32 8.30 14.53
N GLY A 187 -0.21 7.65 14.15
CA GLY A 187 1.15 8.17 14.37
C GLY A 187 1.40 9.50 13.65
N SER A 188 0.80 9.71 12.48
CA SER A 188 0.88 10.99 11.76
C SER A 188 0.14 12.13 12.47
N ARG A 189 -0.87 11.82 13.29
CA ARG A 189 -1.67 12.81 14.03
C ARG A 189 -1.00 13.26 15.33
N THR A 190 -0.21 12.38 15.96
CA THR A 190 0.40 12.61 17.27
C THR A 190 1.81 13.22 17.19
N ARG A 191 2.41 13.27 15.99
CA ARG A 191 3.68 13.99 15.77
C ARG A 191 3.49 15.49 16.04
N ASP A 192 4.42 16.09 16.78
CA ASP A 192 4.46 17.54 17.02
C ASP A 192 4.33 18.28 15.69
N ARG A 193 3.13 18.80 15.42
CA ARG A 193 2.89 19.72 14.31
C ARG A 193 3.68 20.97 14.65
N LYS A 194 4.93 21.07 14.19
CA LYS A 194 5.52 22.38 13.90
C LYS A 194 4.46 23.10 13.08
N LYS A 195 3.86 24.15 13.64
CA LYS A 195 2.77 24.90 13.03
C LYS A 195 3.17 25.26 11.61
N LEU A 196 2.72 24.49 10.63
CA LEU A 196 2.82 24.90 9.25
C LEU A 196 1.97 26.16 9.10
N PRO A 197 2.43 27.18 8.34
CA PRO A 197 1.64 28.35 8.05
C PRO A 197 0.34 27.89 7.39
N GLN A 198 -0.78 28.04 8.10
CA GLN A 198 -2.11 27.78 7.57
C GLN A 198 -2.38 28.80 6.45
N LYS A 199 -2.04 28.47 5.20
CA LYS A 199 -2.67 29.14 4.06
C LYS A 199 -4.06 28.54 3.93
N SER A 200 -5.06 29.38 4.14
CA SER A 200 -6.46 29.01 4.27
C SER A 200 -6.98 28.31 3.01
N GLY A 201 -7.52 27.11 3.18
CA GLY A 201 -8.23 26.33 2.14
C GLY A 201 -9.52 26.98 1.60
N LYS A 202 -9.79 28.24 1.95
CA LYS A 202 -10.87 29.04 1.34
C LYS A 202 -10.59 29.40 -0.11
N SER A 203 -9.34 29.28 -0.57
CA SER A 203 -8.93 29.63 -1.93
C SER A 203 -9.36 28.59 -2.98
N THR A 204 -9.28 27.29 -2.69
CA THR A 204 -9.51 26.23 -3.69
C THR A 204 -10.98 26.02 -4.02
N VAL A 205 -11.86 26.00 -3.01
CA VAL A 205 -13.33 25.88 -3.21
C VAL A 205 -13.91 27.14 -3.86
N SER A 206 -13.38 28.33 -3.52
CA SER A 206 -13.76 29.59 -4.19
C SER A 206 -13.21 29.71 -5.62
N ALA A 207 -12.13 29.00 -5.98
CA ALA A 207 -11.56 29.03 -7.32
C ALA A 207 -12.36 28.13 -8.28
N LEU A 208 -12.82 26.97 -7.82
CA LEU A 208 -13.67 26.06 -8.60
C LEU A 208 -15.06 26.64 -8.88
N SER A 209 -15.65 27.39 -7.93
CA SER A 209 -16.93 28.09 -8.13
C SER A 209 -16.84 29.34 -9.01
N LYS A 210 -15.61 29.78 -9.34
CA LYS A 210 -15.31 30.93 -10.22
C LYS A 210 -14.80 30.51 -11.60
N LEU A 211 -14.97 29.25 -12.01
CA LEU A 211 -14.83 28.79 -13.40
C LEU A 211 -15.93 29.37 -14.31
N SER A 212 -16.18 30.67 -14.21
CA SER A 212 -16.73 31.47 -15.29
C SER A 212 -15.53 31.98 -16.08
N ILE A 213 -15.59 31.92 -17.41
CA ILE A 213 -14.56 32.46 -18.30
C ILE A 213 -14.50 33.97 -18.04
N GLN A 214 -13.65 34.40 -17.11
CA GLN A 214 -13.41 35.81 -16.85
C GLN A 214 -12.59 36.40 -18.00
N GLU A 215 -12.81 37.70 -18.26
CA GLU A 215 -12.04 38.50 -19.22
C GLU A 215 -10.54 38.27 -19.06
N PRO A 216 -9.76 38.29 -20.16
CA PRO A 216 -8.35 37.95 -20.13
C PRO A 216 -7.60 38.85 -19.15
N ALA A 217 -7.11 38.26 -18.05
CA ALA A 217 -6.26 38.93 -17.10
C ALA A 217 -5.07 39.56 -17.83
N LYS A 218 -4.65 40.75 -17.38
CA LYS A 218 -3.48 41.43 -17.91
C LYS A 218 -2.29 40.45 -17.91
N PRO A 219 -1.56 40.29 -19.03
CA PRO A 219 -0.48 39.32 -19.10
C PRO A 219 0.53 39.59 -17.98
N PRO A 220 0.92 38.57 -17.21
CA PRO A 220 1.78 38.74 -16.04
C PRO A 220 3.13 39.31 -16.47
N SER A 221 3.69 40.17 -15.64
CA SER A 221 5.03 40.72 -15.89
C SER A 221 6.10 39.63 -15.78
N LEU A 222 7.26 39.80 -16.41
CA LEU A 222 8.36 38.82 -16.30
C LEU A 222 8.78 38.55 -14.83
N PRO A 223 8.89 39.57 -13.95
CA PRO A 223 9.14 39.34 -12.53
C PRO A 223 8.03 38.53 -11.84
N GLU A 224 6.76 38.75 -12.20
CA GLU A 224 5.66 37.93 -11.68
C GLU A 224 5.76 36.48 -12.14
N ILE A 225 6.12 36.23 -13.40
CA ILE A 225 6.31 34.88 -13.93
C ILE A 225 7.47 34.18 -13.22
N ILE A 226 8.57 34.87 -12.96
CA ILE A 226 9.72 34.36 -12.20
C ILE A 226 9.29 33.98 -10.78
N ASN A 227 8.59 34.87 -10.09
CA ASN A 227 8.09 34.61 -8.74
C ASN A 227 7.11 33.43 -8.72
N ASN A 228 6.20 33.34 -9.69
CA ASN A 228 5.26 32.22 -9.79
C ASN A 228 5.98 30.88 -10.06
N ALA A 229 7.01 30.87 -10.90
CA ALA A 229 7.81 29.67 -11.16
C ALA A 229 8.61 29.24 -9.91
N ALA A 230 9.16 30.20 -9.16
CA ALA A 230 9.85 29.94 -7.90
C ALA A 230 8.88 29.37 -6.85
N ASP A 231 7.69 29.96 -6.70
CA ASP A 231 6.62 29.46 -5.83
C ASP A 231 6.20 28.05 -6.21
N GLN A 232 5.99 27.77 -7.50
CA GLN A 232 5.59 26.47 -7.98
C GLN A 232 6.66 25.40 -7.72
N ARG A 233 7.92 25.73 -7.97
CA ARG A 233 9.05 24.87 -7.61
C ARG A 233 9.09 24.60 -6.10
N ALA A 234 8.95 25.63 -5.27
CA ALA A 234 8.97 25.47 -3.81
C ALA A 234 7.86 24.54 -3.32
N ARG A 235 6.65 24.67 -3.86
CA ARG A 235 5.51 23.76 -3.57
C ARG A 235 5.81 22.32 -3.96
N LEU A 236 6.40 22.09 -5.15
CA LEU A 236 6.76 20.74 -5.60
C LEU A 236 7.89 20.13 -4.76
N GLN A 237 8.85 20.93 -4.32
CA GLN A 237 9.93 20.51 -3.43
C GLN A 237 9.38 20.12 -2.04
N GLU A 238 8.46 20.92 -1.50
CA GLU A 238 7.75 20.62 -0.26
C GLU A 238 6.96 19.32 -0.40
N TYR A 239 6.25 19.13 -1.51
CA TYR A 239 5.52 17.91 -1.79
C TYR A 239 6.42 16.67 -1.88
N LEU A 240 7.54 16.76 -2.60
CA LEU A 240 8.52 15.69 -2.68
C LEU A 240 9.11 15.35 -1.30
N THR A 241 9.31 16.37 -0.46
CA THR A 241 9.74 16.18 0.93
C THR A 241 8.67 15.43 1.72
N LEU A 242 7.40 15.80 1.61
CA LEU A 242 6.29 15.08 2.24
C LEU A 242 6.23 13.63 1.79
N LEU A 243 6.31 13.35 0.49
CA LEU A 243 6.36 11.98 -0.04
C LEU A 243 7.52 11.15 0.54
N SER A 244 8.66 11.79 0.81
CA SER A 244 9.84 11.10 1.32
C SER A 244 9.87 10.95 2.85
N THR A 245 9.07 11.74 3.58
CA THR A 245 9.14 11.85 5.06
C THR A 245 7.85 11.47 5.78
N GLU A 246 6.71 11.48 5.09
CA GLU A 246 5.39 11.20 5.62
C GLU A 246 4.80 9.96 4.93
N PRO A 247 4.90 8.76 5.56
CA PRO A 247 4.46 7.51 4.95
C PRO A 247 2.99 7.52 4.52
N VAL A 248 2.12 8.23 5.23
CA VAL A 248 0.69 8.34 4.90
C VAL A 248 0.48 9.03 3.54
N VAL A 249 1.28 10.06 3.24
CA VAL A 249 1.22 10.76 1.95
C VAL A 249 1.68 9.83 0.82
N LEU A 250 2.78 9.11 1.04
CA LEU A 250 3.27 8.13 0.07
C LEU A 250 2.25 7.00 -0.17
N THR A 251 1.69 6.41 0.88
CA THR A 251 0.68 5.34 0.77
C THR A 251 -0.54 5.83 -0.01
N HIS A 252 -1.04 7.04 0.28
CA HIS A 252 -2.18 7.62 -0.42
C HIS A 252 -1.91 7.77 -1.93
N ASP A 253 -0.78 8.37 -2.30
CA ASP A 253 -0.41 8.58 -3.70
C ASP A 253 -0.14 7.28 -4.44
N VAL A 254 0.50 6.31 -3.77
CA VAL A 254 0.74 4.98 -4.33
C VAL A 254 -0.58 4.27 -4.58
N ASN A 255 -1.54 4.36 -3.66
CA ASN A 255 -2.87 3.79 -3.85
C ASN A 255 -3.60 4.46 -5.02
N ILE A 256 -3.60 5.80 -5.11
CA ILE A 256 -4.19 6.51 -6.27
C ILE A 256 -3.53 6.06 -7.57
N CYS A 257 -2.20 6.03 -7.61
CA CYS A 257 -1.44 5.58 -8.77
C CYS A 257 -1.77 4.12 -9.13
N PHE A 258 -1.83 3.24 -8.13
CA PHE A 258 -2.15 1.83 -8.33
C PHE A 258 -3.55 1.63 -8.90
N PHE A 259 -4.58 2.20 -8.28
CA PHE A 259 -5.97 2.03 -8.68
C PHE A 259 -6.37 2.82 -9.94
N SER A 260 -5.54 3.76 -10.39
CA SER A 260 -5.75 4.49 -11.65
C SER A 260 -5.13 3.82 -12.88
N ARG A 261 -4.67 2.58 -12.73
CA ARG A 261 -4.15 1.78 -13.84
C ARG A 261 -5.26 1.37 -14.79
N PRO A 262 -5.02 1.37 -16.11
CA PRO A 262 -6.04 1.00 -17.10
C PRO A 262 -6.71 -0.34 -16.83
N GLU A 263 -5.97 -1.33 -16.30
CA GLU A 263 -6.47 -2.67 -16.00
C GLU A 263 -7.43 -2.70 -14.81
N LEU A 264 -7.35 -1.70 -13.92
CA LEU A 264 -8.18 -1.56 -12.72
C LEU A 264 -9.28 -0.52 -12.89
N LEU A 265 -9.37 0.12 -14.05
CA LEU A 265 -10.52 0.93 -14.39
C LEU A 265 -11.69 0.00 -14.73
N PRO A 266 -12.89 0.27 -14.20
CA PRO A 266 -14.07 -0.48 -14.61
C PRO A 266 -14.34 -0.27 -16.10
N ASP A 267 -14.70 -1.35 -16.77
CA ASP A 267 -15.17 -1.30 -18.15
C ASP A 267 -16.55 -0.63 -18.28
N GLU A 268 -17.09 -0.56 -19.50
CA GLU A 268 -18.42 0.01 -19.78
C GLU A 268 -19.57 -0.66 -19.00
N ARG A 269 -19.32 -1.85 -18.42
CA ARG A 269 -20.27 -2.62 -17.62
C ARG A 269 -19.94 -2.59 -16.12
N GLY A 270 -19.02 -1.72 -15.69
CA GLY A 270 -18.61 -1.61 -14.29
C GLY A 270 -17.68 -2.73 -13.82
N ARG A 271 -17.18 -3.59 -14.73
CA ARG A 271 -16.36 -4.76 -14.35
C ARG A 271 -14.90 -4.35 -14.25
N ILE A 272 -14.26 -4.73 -13.15
CA ILE A 272 -12.85 -4.45 -12.86
C ILE A 272 -12.09 -5.77 -12.90
N LEU A 273 -10.89 -5.77 -13.50
CA LEU A 273 -10.01 -6.93 -13.42
C LEU A 273 -9.55 -7.11 -11.96
N PRO A 274 -9.69 -8.30 -11.34
CA PRO A 274 -9.32 -8.43 -9.95
C PRO A 274 -7.80 -8.25 -9.76
N VAL A 275 -7.43 -7.63 -8.64
CA VAL A 275 -6.02 -7.45 -8.26
C VAL A 275 -5.48 -8.79 -7.77
N HIS A 276 -4.88 -9.56 -8.67
CA HIS A 276 -4.39 -10.90 -8.35
C HIS A 276 -2.94 -10.95 -7.84
N THR A 277 -2.17 -9.84 -7.95
CA THR A 277 -0.73 -9.83 -7.54
C THR A 277 -0.27 -8.46 -7.03
N ASP A 278 0.73 -8.47 -6.15
CA ASP A 278 1.47 -7.30 -5.65
C ASP A 278 2.56 -6.81 -6.63
N LYS A 279 2.85 -7.59 -7.68
CA LYS A 279 3.82 -7.29 -8.77
C LYS A 279 3.72 -5.86 -9.27
N TYR A 280 2.54 -5.29 -9.19
CA TYR A 280 2.19 -3.97 -9.69
C TYR A 280 2.41 -2.85 -8.67
N ILE A 281 2.43 -3.10 -7.36
CA ILE A 281 2.59 -2.05 -6.34
C ILE A 281 3.96 -1.39 -6.45
N SER A 282 5.03 -2.15 -6.67
CA SER A 282 6.39 -1.62 -6.83
C SER A 282 6.50 -0.62 -7.98
N GLY A 283 5.84 -0.92 -9.12
CA GLY A 283 5.75 0.01 -10.25
C GLY A 283 4.98 1.29 -9.91
N ALA A 284 3.95 1.23 -9.06
CA ALA A 284 3.20 2.41 -8.64
C ALA A 284 4.04 3.31 -7.74
N VAL A 285 4.82 2.72 -6.83
CA VAL A 285 5.79 3.43 -5.98
C VAL A 285 6.82 4.15 -6.83
N LEU A 286 7.47 3.45 -7.77
CA LEU A 286 8.45 4.04 -8.66
C LEU A 286 7.85 5.20 -9.45
N GLU A 287 6.64 5.01 -9.99
CA GLU A 287 5.96 6.02 -10.79
C GLU A 287 5.64 7.29 -9.98
N VAL A 288 5.13 7.16 -8.76
CA VAL A 288 4.83 8.30 -7.86
C VAL A 288 6.09 9.11 -7.57
N VAL A 289 7.17 8.42 -7.17
CA VAL A 289 8.43 9.07 -6.82
C VAL A 289 9.06 9.71 -8.05
N TYR A 290 9.12 8.98 -9.16
CA TYR A 290 9.71 9.46 -10.41
C TYR A 290 8.97 10.69 -10.94
N ASN A 291 7.63 10.67 -10.98
CA ASN A 291 6.84 11.80 -11.44
C ASN A 291 7.02 13.05 -10.57
N SER A 292 7.17 12.86 -9.26
CA SER A 292 7.40 13.96 -8.31
C SER A 292 8.78 14.59 -8.47
N VAL A 293 9.84 13.76 -8.58
CA VAL A 293 11.21 14.22 -8.86
C VAL A 293 11.28 14.91 -10.22
N LYS A 294 10.64 14.33 -11.25
CA LYS A 294 10.59 14.90 -12.60
C LYS A 294 9.92 16.26 -12.61
N ALA A 295 8.81 16.44 -11.88
CA ALA A 295 8.15 17.74 -11.76
C ALA A 295 9.08 18.80 -11.15
N VAL A 296 9.77 18.46 -10.05
CA VAL A 296 10.74 19.38 -9.41
C VAL A 296 11.86 19.76 -10.38
N ALA A 297 12.44 18.78 -11.08
CA ALA A 297 13.53 19.02 -12.03
C ALA A 297 13.10 19.92 -13.20
N ILE A 298 11.91 19.71 -13.75
CA ILE A 298 11.35 20.53 -14.83
C ILE A 298 11.15 21.97 -14.36
N TRP A 299 10.57 22.19 -13.17
CA TRP A 299 10.33 23.54 -12.66
C TRP A 299 11.61 24.25 -12.19
N ASP A 300 12.63 23.52 -11.73
CA ASP A 300 13.98 24.07 -11.54
C ASP A 300 14.58 24.55 -12.86
N TYR A 301 14.45 23.75 -13.93
CA TYR A 301 14.94 24.13 -15.25
C TYR A 301 14.21 25.36 -15.83
N ILE A 302 12.87 25.41 -15.72
CA ILE A 302 12.07 26.59 -16.09
C ILE A 302 12.54 27.82 -15.32
N GLY A 303 12.71 27.72 -14.00
CA GLY A 303 13.19 28.83 -13.17
C GLY A 303 14.56 29.34 -13.61
N ARG A 304 15.49 28.45 -13.95
CA ARG A 304 16.82 28.83 -14.46
C ARG A 304 16.74 29.53 -15.82
N LEU A 305 15.89 29.05 -16.73
CA LEU A 305 15.68 29.68 -18.03
C LEU A 305 15.06 31.08 -17.90
N LEU A 306 14.11 31.26 -16.97
CA LEU A 306 13.51 32.57 -16.70
C LEU A 306 14.51 33.56 -16.09
N ALA A 307 15.33 33.13 -15.13
CA ALA A 307 16.41 33.95 -14.57
C ALA A 307 17.45 34.31 -15.64
N LEU A 308 17.78 33.36 -16.53
CA LEU A 308 18.65 33.63 -17.66
C LEU A 308 18.02 34.68 -18.59
N LEU A 309 16.73 34.57 -18.91
CA LEU A 309 16.01 35.54 -19.75
C LEU A 309 15.99 36.96 -19.16
N GLU A 310 15.86 37.09 -17.83
CA GLU A 310 15.92 38.37 -17.12
C GLU A 310 17.33 38.98 -17.17
N SER A 311 18.36 38.15 -16.99
CA SER A 311 19.76 38.60 -17.02
C SER A 311 20.26 39.02 -18.41
N GLN A 312 19.59 38.60 -19.50
CA GLN A 312 20.03 38.88 -20.86
C GLN A 312 19.66 40.31 -21.31
N PRO A 313 20.63 41.11 -21.78
CA PRO A 313 20.37 42.42 -22.37
C PRO A 313 19.37 42.36 -23.53
N SER A 314 18.51 43.36 -23.65
CA SER A 314 17.52 43.46 -24.74
C SER A 314 18.16 43.51 -26.15
N THR A 315 19.45 43.85 -26.22
CA THR A 315 20.25 43.88 -27.44
C THR A 315 20.64 42.49 -27.95
N ASN A 316 20.73 41.47 -27.08
CA ASN A 316 21.10 40.11 -27.47
C ASN A 316 19.86 39.30 -27.91
N LYS A 317 19.29 39.69 -29.06
CA LYS A 317 18.06 39.09 -29.59
C LYS A 317 18.17 37.60 -29.88
N ILE A 318 19.35 37.13 -30.32
CA ILE A 318 19.58 35.74 -30.69
C ILE A 318 19.52 34.84 -29.45
N CYS A 319 20.26 35.17 -28.39
CA CYS A 319 20.22 34.38 -27.15
C CYS A 319 18.83 34.40 -26.52
N ARG A 320 18.15 35.56 -26.51
CA ARG A 320 16.77 35.66 -26.00
C ARG A 320 15.79 34.77 -26.79
N ALA A 321 15.92 34.71 -28.12
CA ALA A 321 15.09 33.84 -28.96
C ALA A 321 15.29 32.36 -28.62
N VAL A 322 16.54 31.91 -28.44
CA VAL A 322 16.86 30.53 -28.04
C VAL A 322 16.25 30.20 -26.68
N ILE A 323 16.42 31.08 -25.68
CA ILE A 323 15.86 30.87 -24.33
C ILE A 323 14.33 30.78 -24.37
N LEU A 324 13.67 31.65 -25.15
CA LEU A 324 12.21 31.62 -25.32
C LEU A 324 11.73 30.34 -26.01
N GLN A 325 12.49 29.84 -26.99
CA GLN A 325 12.17 28.57 -27.64
C GLN A 325 12.30 27.40 -26.66
N GLU A 326 13.39 27.33 -25.91
CA GLU A 326 13.58 26.30 -24.87
C GLU A 326 12.50 26.38 -23.79
N LEU A 327 12.13 27.59 -23.35
CA LEU A 327 11.02 27.82 -22.42
C LEU A 327 9.70 27.28 -22.98
N SER A 328 9.41 27.56 -24.24
CA SER A 328 8.21 27.04 -24.91
C SER A 328 8.20 25.51 -24.94
N SER A 329 9.31 24.89 -25.32
CA SER A 329 9.48 23.45 -25.40
C SER A 329 9.30 22.75 -24.04
N VAL A 330 9.95 23.26 -22.98
CA VAL A 330 9.81 22.67 -21.65
C VAL A 330 8.42 22.89 -21.06
N CYS A 331 7.80 24.05 -21.28
CA CYS A 331 6.43 24.31 -20.83
C CYS A 331 5.43 23.36 -21.52
N HIS A 332 5.61 23.10 -22.82
CA HIS A 332 4.79 22.13 -23.55
C HIS A 332 4.96 20.70 -23.00
N LEU A 333 6.20 20.31 -22.69
CA LEU A 333 6.50 19.01 -22.07
C LEU A 333 5.81 18.88 -20.70
N GLU A 334 5.90 19.91 -19.86
CA GLU A 334 5.28 19.92 -18.53
C GLU A 334 3.75 19.89 -18.63
N TYR A 335 3.18 20.66 -19.55
CA TYR A 335 1.75 20.64 -19.82
C TYR A 335 1.27 19.25 -20.21
N GLY A 336 1.97 18.57 -21.14
CA GLY A 336 1.64 17.20 -21.53
C GLY A 336 1.70 16.21 -20.35
N ARG A 337 2.72 16.34 -19.49
CA ARG A 337 2.85 15.52 -18.27
C ARG A 337 1.69 15.74 -17.31
N VAL A 338 1.38 16.99 -16.99
CA VAL A 338 0.30 17.35 -16.06
C VAL A 338 -1.07 16.91 -16.63
N GLN A 339 -1.28 17.06 -17.94
CA GLN A 339 -2.49 16.61 -18.61
C GLN A 339 -2.67 15.09 -18.53
N ALA A 340 -1.60 14.31 -18.75
CA ALA A 340 -1.64 12.85 -18.62
C ALA A 340 -2.02 12.42 -17.20
N LEU A 341 -1.41 13.03 -16.16
CA LEU A 341 -1.75 12.77 -14.77
C LEU A 341 -3.19 13.16 -14.43
N PHE A 342 -3.65 14.32 -14.93
CA PHE A 342 -5.02 14.76 -14.74
C PHE A 342 -6.03 13.78 -15.35
N ARG A 343 -5.82 13.36 -16.60
CA ARG A 343 -6.69 12.37 -17.27
C ARG A 343 -6.78 11.07 -16.47
N ARG A 344 -5.64 10.56 -16.01
CA ARG A 344 -5.57 9.35 -15.19
C ARG A 344 -6.37 9.47 -13.89
N ASN A 345 -6.24 10.58 -13.18
CA ASN A 345 -6.97 10.81 -11.92
C ASN A 345 -8.47 11.06 -12.13
N VAL A 346 -8.87 11.66 -13.26
CA VAL A 346 -10.29 11.83 -13.59
C VAL A 346 -10.92 10.48 -13.97
N GLN A 347 -10.20 9.65 -14.71
CA GLN A 347 -10.68 8.33 -15.15
C GLN A 347 -11.08 7.42 -13.97
N THR A 348 -10.41 7.53 -12.82
CA THR A 348 -10.82 6.79 -11.61
C THR A 348 -12.14 7.24 -10.99
N ALA A 349 -12.57 8.49 -11.24
CA ALA A 349 -13.79 9.04 -10.66
C ALA A 349 -14.99 8.99 -11.63
N SER A 350 -14.73 8.92 -12.94
CA SER A 350 -15.75 9.02 -13.98
C SER A 350 -16.53 7.73 -14.28
N SER A 351 -16.20 6.62 -13.61
CA SER A 351 -16.78 5.32 -13.93
C SER A 351 -17.84 4.82 -12.94
N ILE A 352 -18.36 5.72 -12.10
CA ILE A 352 -19.55 5.45 -11.29
C ILE A 352 -20.76 5.89 -12.12
N LYS A 353 -21.44 4.94 -12.76
CA LYS A 353 -22.81 5.08 -13.27
C LYS A 353 -23.69 3.98 -12.73
#